data_AF-T1BXI7-F1
#
_entry.id   AF-T1BXI7-F1
#
_cell.length_a   1.000
_cell.length_b   1.000
_cell.length_c   1.000
_cell.angle_alpha   90.00
_cell.angle_beta   90.00
_cell.angle_gamma   90.00
#
_symmetry.space_group_name_H-M   'P 1'
#
loop_
_entity.id
_entity.type
_entity.pdbx_description
1 polymer ?
#
loop_
_entity_poly.entity_id
_entity_poly.type
_entity_poly.pdbx_seq_one_letter_code
_entity_poly.pdbx_strand_id
1 'polypeptide(L)' 'MHGLKIHQAVIEAGEKFSGCTVHYADNQYDHGPILLQRSCPV' A
#
# COMPACT_ATOMS: atom_id res chain seq x y z
N MET A 1 9.52 2.06 12.95
CA MET A 1 8.41 1.21 12.45
C MET A 1 7.20 2.12 12.24
N HIS A 2 6.88 2.47 10.99
CA HIS A 2 5.97 3.57 10.63
C HIS A 2 4.54 3.13 10.29
N GLY A 3 4.22 1.82 10.34
CA GLY A 3 2.96 1.27 9.85
C GLY A 3 1.72 2.01 10.37
N LEU A 4 1.58 2.11 11.70
CA LEU A 4 0.40 2.76 12.30
C LEU A 4 0.27 4.24 11.91
N LYS A 5 1.40 4.95 11.78
CA LYS A 5 1.41 6.38 11.42
C LYS A 5 0.96 6.60 9.97
N ILE A 6 1.30 5.68 9.06
CA ILE A 6 0.92 5.78 7.65
C ILE A 6 -0.58 5.51 7.49
N HIS A 7 -1.12 4.50 8.19
CA HIS A 7 -2.57 4.24 8.18
C HIS A 7 -3.36 5.42 8.76
N GLN A 8 -2.87 6.02 9.86
CA GLN A 8 -3.48 7.22 10.44
C GLN A 8 -3.49 8.40 9.45
N ALA A 9 -2.38 8.63 8.74
CA ALA A 9 -2.30 9.69 7.74
C ALA A 9 -3.29 9.51 6.58
N VAL A 10 -3.53 8.26 6.13
CA VAL A 10 -4.53 7.95 5.09
C VAL A 10 -5.95 8.32 5.55
N ILE A 11 -6.28 8.04 6.82
CA ILE A 11 -7.57 8.40 7.42
C ILE A 11 -7.70 9.92 7.53
N GLU A 12 -6.68 10.62 8.03
CA GLU A 12 -6.67 12.08 8.19
C GLU A 12 -6.74 12.83 6.86
N ALA A 13 -6.14 12.28 5.80
CA ALA A 13 -6.25 12.79 4.44
C ALA A 13 -7.66 12.59 3.84
N GLY A 14 -8.52 11.79 4.47
CA GLY A 14 -9.90 11.57 4.03
C GLY A 14 -10.00 10.69 2.78
N GLU A 15 -8.96 9.91 2.48
CA GLU A 15 -8.92 8.99 1.35
C GLU A 15 -10.09 8.01 1.39
N LYS A 16 -10.59 7.64 0.22
CA LYS A 16 -11.77 6.75 0.10
C LYS A 16 -11.40 5.30 -0.13
N PHE A 17 -10.20 5.06 -0.63
CA PHE A 17 -9.71 3.73 -0.96
C PHE A 17 -8.24 3.59 -0.60
N SER A 18 -7.90 2.41 -0.09
CA SER A 18 -6.55 1.90 0.03
C SER A 18 -6.43 0.63 -0.83
N GLY A 19 -5.40 -0.18 -0.61
CA GLY A 19 -5.26 -1.43 -1.33
C GLY A 19 -4.00 -2.20 -0.98
N CYS A 20 -3.86 -3.34 -1.64
CA CYS A 20 -2.69 -4.20 -1.53
C CYS A 20 -2.16 -4.55 -2.92
N THR A 21 -0.84 -4.66 -3.01
CA THR A 21 -0.11 -5.03 -4.24
C THR A 21 0.70 -6.29 -3.99
N VAL A 22 0.58 -7.27 -4.87
CA VAL A 22 1.47 -8.42 -4.97
C VAL A 22 2.42 -8.14 -6.13
N HIS A 23 3.73 -8.21 -5.87
CA HIS A 23 4.75 -8.00 -6.88
C HIS A 23 5.85 -9.05 -6.76
N TYR A 24 6.63 -9.23 -7.81
CA TYR A 24 7.83 -10.07 -7.75
C TYR A 24 8.88 -9.40 -6.86
N ALA A 25 9.62 -10.20 -6.10
CA ALA A 25 10.70 -9.69 -5.27
C ALA A 25 11.96 -9.42 -6.11
N ASP A 26 12.64 -8.31 -5.83
CA ASP A 26 13.99 -8.03 -6.29
C ASP A 26 14.82 -7.45 -5.12
N ASN A 27 16.03 -6.94 -5.40
CA ASN A 27 16.93 -6.39 -4.36
C ASN A 27 16.56 -4.96 -3.92
N GLN A 28 15.42 -4.44 -4.38
CA GLN A 28 14.89 -3.13 -4.02
C GLN A 28 13.49 -3.30 -3.41
N TYR A 29 13.21 -2.62 -2.31
CA TYR A 29 11.90 -2.72 -1.66
C TYR A 29 10.79 -2.17 -2.56
N ASP A 30 9.68 -2.90 -2.63
CA ASP A 30 8.44 -2.53 -3.32
C ASP A 30 8.61 -2.14 -4.80
N HIS A 31 9.65 -2.67 -5.47
CA HIS A 31 10.05 -2.22 -6.81
C HIS A 31 9.75 -3.22 -7.95
N GLY A 32 9.72 -4.52 -7.66
CA GLY A 32 9.58 -5.51 -8.72
C GLY A 32 8.23 -5.44 -9.46
N PRO A 33 8.10 -6.08 -10.64
CA PRO A 33 6.90 -6.00 -11.45
C PRO A 33 5.62 -6.43 -10.70
N ILE A 34 4.55 -5.64 -10.86
CA ILE A 34 3.24 -5.92 -10.24
C ILE A 34 2.61 -7.15 -10.88
N LEU A 35 2.22 -8.11 -10.05
CA LEU A 35 1.46 -9.30 -10.44
C LEU A 35 -0.04 -9.07 -10.25
N LEU A 36 -0.43 -8.46 -9.13
CA LEU A 36 -1.83 -8.23 -8.78
C LEU A 36 -1.96 -6.99 -7.91
N GLN A 37 -3.02 -6.20 -8.15
CA GLN A 37 -3.41 -5.13 -7.26
C GLN A 37 -4.91 -5.17 -7.01
N ARG A 38 -5.31 -4.90 -5.77
CA ARG A 38 -6.71 -4.82 -5.34
C ARG A 38 -6.92 -3.62 -4.44
N SER A 39 -8.00 -2.88 -4.71
CA SER A 39 -8.46 -1.79 -3.87
C SER A 39 -9.34 -2.31 -2.73
N CYS A 40 -9.27 -1.66 -1.58
CA CYS A 40 -10.24 -1.78 -0.49
C CYS A 40 -10.74 -0.38 -0.11
N PRO A 41 -12.01 -0.22 0.30
CA PRO A 41 -12.45 1.03 0.90
C PRO A 41 -11.68 1.30 2.20
N VAL A 42 -11.39 2.57 2.48
CA VAL A 42 -10.83 3.02 3.77
C VAL A 42 -11.93 3.06 4.82
#